data_AF-A0A1Y4MSF6-F1
#
_entry.id   AF-A0A1Y4MSF6-F1
#
_cell.length_a   1.000
_cell.length_b   1.000
_cell.length_c   1.000
_cell.angle_alpha   90.00
_cell.angle_beta   90.00
_cell.angle_gamma   90.00
#
_symmetry.space_group_name_H-M   'P 1'
#
loop_
_entity.id
_entity.type
_entity.pdbx_description
1 polymer ?
#
loop_
_entity_poly.entity_id
_entity_poly.type
_entity_poly.pdbx_seq_one_letter_code
_entity_poly.pdbx_strand_id
1 'polypeptide(L)'
;MSHSKLIKRGRSLYIDRWNPAAKKYIHSCCVCGQKGYRTEIENDGFCCTPEKRAIYNALVKTMSRLSLDEWGRCADCAGVQDANG
;
A
#
# COMPACT_ATOMS: atom_id res chain seq x y z
N MET A 1 -15.17 -26.66 -10.19
CA MET A 1 -14.21 -25.55 -10.10
C MET A 1 -14.95 -24.30 -9.64
N SER A 2 -14.86 -23.94 -8.36
CA SER A 2 -15.60 -22.82 -7.79
C SER A 2 -14.83 -21.52 -8.05
N HIS A 3 -15.24 -20.76 -9.08
CA HIS A 3 -14.74 -19.40 -9.30
C HIS A 3 -15.39 -18.48 -8.28
N SER A 4 -14.74 -18.26 -7.15
CA SER A 4 -15.10 -17.16 -6.25
C SER A 4 -14.93 -15.86 -7.01
N LYS A 5 -16.05 -15.23 -7.41
CA LYS A 5 -16.06 -13.85 -7.90
C LYS A 5 -15.61 -12.97 -6.75
N LEU A 6 -14.31 -12.74 -6.65
CA LEU A 6 -13.72 -11.74 -5.76
C LEU A 6 -14.34 -10.40 -6.15
N ILE A 7 -15.31 -9.94 -5.36
CA ILE A 7 -15.83 -8.58 -5.43
C ILE A 7 -14.69 -7.68 -4.94
N LYS A 8 -13.74 -7.38 -5.82
CA LYS A 8 -12.71 -6.37 -5.59
C LYS A 8 -13.43 -5.03 -5.56
N ARG A 9 -13.85 -4.63 -4.35
CA ARG A 9 -14.40 -3.31 -4.01
C ARG A 9 -13.64 -2.23 -4.81
N GLY A 10 -14.38 -1.45 -5.60
CA GLY A 10 -13.92 -0.66 -6.75
C GLY A 10 -12.76 0.32 -6.58
N ARG A 11 -12.13 0.42 -5.41
CA ARG A 11 -10.90 1.21 -5.19
C ARG A 11 -9.64 0.55 -5.75
N SER A 12 -9.53 -0.79 -5.70
CA SER A 12 -8.37 -1.47 -6.30
C SER A 12 -8.38 -1.38 -7.83
N LEU A 13 -9.57 -1.36 -8.43
CA LEU A 13 -9.77 -1.24 -9.88
C LEU A 13 -9.26 0.10 -10.42
N TYR A 14 -9.41 1.19 -9.67
CA TYR A 14 -8.94 2.50 -10.12
C TYR A 14 -7.41 2.56 -10.23
N ILE A 15 -6.70 2.06 -9.21
CA ILE A 15 -5.22 2.02 -9.20
C ILE A 15 -4.70 0.97 -10.19
N ASP A 16 -5.27 -0.25 -10.20
CA ASP A 16 -4.86 -1.32 -11.12
C ASP A 16 -5.10 -0.96 -12.60
N ARG A 17 -6.14 -0.18 -12.95
CA ARG A 17 -6.40 0.26 -14.34
C ARG A 17 -5.67 1.52 -14.77
N TRP A 18 -5.57 2.54 -13.91
CA TRP A 18 -5.04 3.85 -14.32
C TRP A 18 -3.55 4.03 -14.07
N ASN A 19 -2.96 3.30 -13.12
CA ASN A 19 -1.53 3.44 -12.84
C ASN A 19 -0.93 2.13 -12.30
N PRO A 20 -0.68 1.13 -13.16
CA PRO A 20 -0.12 -0.16 -12.75
C PRO A 20 1.24 -0.02 -12.05
N ALA A 21 2.00 1.03 -12.35
CA ALA A 21 3.26 1.35 -11.67
C ALA A 21 3.05 1.75 -10.19
N ALA A 22 1.90 2.36 -9.84
CA ALA A 22 1.58 2.76 -8.47
C ALA A 22 1.47 1.55 -7.52
N LYS A 23 1.10 0.37 -8.05
CA LYS A 23 0.97 -0.86 -7.26
C LYS A 23 2.27 -1.29 -6.59
N LYS A 24 3.42 -1.02 -7.21
CA LYS A 24 4.75 -1.33 -6.65
C LYS A 24 4.98 -0.60 -5.31
N TYR A 25 4.32 0.55 -5.13
CA TYR A 25 4.45 1.41 -3.96
C TYR A 25 3.34 1.20 -2.93
N ILE A 26 2.53 0.15 -3.08
CA ILE A 26 1.49 -0.21 -2.10
C ILE A 26 1.99 -1.39 -1.27
N HIS A 27 1.91 -1.24 0.04
CA HIS A 27 2.20 -2.26 1.04
C HIS A 27 0.92 -2.76 1.67
N SER A 28 0.95 -4.00 2.16
CA SER A 28 -0.12 -4.60 2.93
C SER A 28 0.45 -5.34 4.11
N CYS A 29 -0.05 -5.06 5.31
CA CYS A 29 0.33 -5.79 6.51
C CYS A 29 -0.02 -7.27 6.38
N CYS A 30 0.93 -8.16 6.67
CA CYS A 30 0.72 -9.61 6.58
C CYS A 30 -0.23 -10.16 7.66
N VAL A 31 -0.42 -9.43 8.76
CA VAL A 31 -1.28 -9.83 9.89
C VAL A 31 -2.71 -9.32 9.71
N CYS A 32 -2.91 -8.00 9.62
CA CYS A 32 -4.24 -7.41 9.55
C CYS A 32 -4.75 -7.15 8.12
N GLY A 33 -3.90 -7.27 7.10
CA GLY A 33 -4.26 -7.00 5.71
C GLY A 33 -4.48 -5.52 5.36
N GLN A 34 -4.23 -4.59 6.30
CA GLN A 34 -4.33 -3.16 6.06
C GLN A 34 -3.38 -2.75 4.94
N LYS A 35 -3.86 -1.94 4.01
CA LYS A 35 -3.09 -1.45 2.87
C LYS A 35 -2.75 0.03 3.03
N GLY A 36 -1.55 0.40 2.62
CA GLY A 36 -1.13 1.79 2.54
C GLY A 36 0.04 1.96 1.59
N TYR A 37 0.48 3.19 1.39
CA TYR A 37 1.59 3.47 0.49
C TYR A 37 2.94 3.38 1.23
N ARG A 38 3.99 2.99 0.50
CA ARG A 38 5.38 2.92 0.97
C ARG A 38 5.92 4.32 1.28
N THR A 39 6.65 4.48 2.36
CA THR A 39 7.34 5.74 2.72
C THR A 39 8.37 6.18 1.69
N GLU A 40 8.87 5.27 0.85
CA GLU A 40 9.82 5.56 -0.24
C GLU A 40 9.33 6.67 -1.20
N ILE A 41 8.00 6.83 -1.35
CA ILE A 41 7.43 7.85 -2.23
C ILE A 41 7.45 9.26 -1.64
N GLU A 42 7.68 9.39 -0.32
CA GLU A 42 7.79 10.67 0.39
C GLU A 42 9.19 11.29 0.26
N ASN A 43 10.18 10.55 -0.29
CA ASN A 43 11.50 11.11 -0.56
C ASN A 43 11.42 12.23 -1.62
N ASP A 44 12.10 13.35 -1.40
CA ASP A 44 12.15 14.49 -2.32
C ASP A 44 12.61 14.11 -3.74
N GLY A 45 13.48 13.10 -3.86
CA GLY A 45 13.95 12.56 -5.15
C GLY A 45 12.94 11.66 -5.89
N PHE A 46 11.80 11.32 -5.29
CA PHE A 46 10.80 10.47 -5.91
C PHE A 46 9.98 11.23 -6.96
N CYS A 47 9.59 12.48 -6.68
CA CYS A 47 8.73 13.28 -7.54
C CYS A 47 9.46 13.93 -8.73
N CYS A 48 10.70 13.55 -9.02
CA CYS A 48 11.50 14.12 -10.13
C CYS A 48 10.91 13.90 -11.53
N THR A 49 9.99 12.95 -11.69
CA THR A 49 9.28 12.72 -12.96
C THR A 49 7.79 13.02 -12.79
N PRO A 50 7.13 13.55 -13.83
CA PRO A 50 5.70 13.84 -13.77
C PRO A 50 4.86 12.58 -13.48
N GLU A 51 5.31 11.41 -13.95
CA GLU A 51 4.68 10.11 -13.69
C GLU A 51 4.74 9.74 -12.20
N LYS A 52 5.92 9.80 -11.58
CA LYS A 52 6.08 9.53 -10.14
C LYS A 52 5.34 10.54 -9.29
N ARG A 53 5.28 11.81 -9.70
CA ARG A 53 4.47 12.84 -9.05
C ARG A 53 2.97 12.53 -9.12
N ALA A 54 2.48 12.04 -10.26
CA ALA A 54 1.10 11.59 -10.40
C ALA A 54 0.80 10.36 -9.51
N ILE A 55 1.74 9.41 -9.43
CA ILE A 55 1.67 8.26 -8.52
C ILE A 55 1.58 8.73 -7.07
N TYR A 56 2.49 9.63 -6.65
CA TYR A 56 2.50 10.20 -5.30
C TYR A 56 1.17 10.85 -4.94
N ASN A 57 0.70 11.77 -5.78
CA ASN A 57 -0.56 12.48 -5.57
C ASN A 57 -1.76 11.52 -5.51
N ALA A 58 -1.79 10.49 -6.36
CA ALA A 58 -2.85 9.50 -6.35
C ALA A 58 -2.83 8.63 -5.09
N LEU A 59 -1.64 8.18 -4.65
CA LEU A 59 -1.49 7.33 -3.48
C LEU A 59 -1.80 8.07 -2.19
N VAL A 60 -1.23 9.26 -1.99
CA VAL A 60 -1.46 10.09 -0.78
C VAL A 60 -2.93 10.49 -0.65
N LYS A 61 -3.63 10.73 -1.76
CA LYS A 61 -5.07 11.05 -1.73
C LYS A 61 -5.95 9.83 -1.43
N THR A 62 -5.49 8.62 -1.75
CA THR A 62 -6.34 7.41 -1.71
C THR A 62 -6.06 6.53 -0.50
N MET A 63 -4.83 6.53 0.01
CA MET A 63 -4.34 5.60 1.03
C MET A 63 -3.53 6.35 2.08
N SER A 64 -3.48 5.81 3.30
CA SER A 64 -2.60 6.31 4.36
C SER A 64 -1.20 5.74 4.23
N ARG A 65 -0.23 6.43 4.84
CA ARG A 65 1.13 5.94 5.03
C ARG A 65 1.10 4.61 5.78
N LEU A 66 1.83 3.61 5.28
CA LEU A 66 1.99 2.33 5.96
C LEU A 66 3.46 1.94 5.96
N SER A 67 4.09 2.08 7.13
CA SER A 67 5.41 1.50 7.39
C SER A 67 5.24 0.06 7.86
N LEU A 68 5.92 -0.86 7.19
CA LEU A 68 6.02 -2.24 7.61
C LEU A 68 7.41 -2.49 8.21
N ASP A 69 7.47 -3.40 9.18
CA ASP A 69 8.74 -3.92 9.70
C ASP A 69 9.37 -4.97 8.76
N GLU A 70 10.50 -5.54 9.17
CA GLU A 70 11.22 -6.59 8.41
C GLU A 70 10.37 -7.84 8.16
N TRP A 71 9.33 -8.05 8.98
CA TRP A 71 8.41 -9.17 8.92
C TRP A 71 7.13 -8.85 8.12
N GLY A 72 7.02 -7.63 7.57
CA GLY A 72 5.85 -7.20 6.81
C GLY A 72 4.64 -6.82 7.69
N ARG A 73 4.86 -6.50 8.96
CA ARG A 73 3.84 -6.17 9.96
C ARG A 73 3.73 -4.65 10.13
N CYS A 74 2.51 -4.15 10.30
CA CYS A 74 2.32 -2.75 10.71
C CYS A 74 2.66 -2.57 12.18
N ALA A 75 2.93 -1.33 12.59
CA ALA A 75 3.30 -0.99 13.97
C ALA A 75 2.32 -1.54 15.02
N ASP A 76 1.01 -1.48 14.73
CA ASP A 76 -0.02 -2.01 15.63
C ASP A 76 0.09 -3.53 15.80
N CYS A 77 0.29 -4.26 14.70
CA CYS A 77 0.42 -5.72 14.72
C CYS A 77 1.75 -6.17 15.33
N ALA A 78 2.84 -5.44 15.08
CA ALA A 78 4.12 -5.68 15.70
C ALA A 78 3.99 -5.53 17.23
N GLY A 79 3.41 -4.42 17.70
CA GLY A 79 3.20 -4.20 19.14
C GLY A 79 2.36 -5.28 19.82
N VAL A 80 1.30 -5.77 19.18
CA VAL A 80 0.49 -6.88 19.72
C VAL A 80 1.24 -8.20 19.76
N GLN A 81 2.05 -8.51 18.75
CA GLN A 81 2.80 -9.76 18.70
C GLN A 81 3.99 -9.74 19.66
N ASP A 82 4.72 -8.63 19.71
CA ASP A 82 5.91 -8.50 20.55
C ASP A 82 5.54 -8.39 22.04
N ALA A 83 4.34 -7.90 22.38
CA ALA A 83 3.83 -7.88 23.76
C ALA A 83 3.29 -9.24 24.25
N ASN A 84 3.00 -10.17 23.32
CA ASN A 84 2.50 -11.51 23.63
C ASN A 84 3.56 -12.61 23.43
N GLY A 85 4.81 -12.24 23.16
CA GLY A 85 5.95 -13.14 22.94
C GLY A 85 6.78 -13.40 24.19
#